data_AF-A0A960X669-F1
#
_entry.id   AF-A0A960X669-F1
#
_cell.length_a   1.000
_cell.length_b   1.000
_cell.length_c   1.000
_cell.angle_alpha   90.00
_cell.angle_beta   90.00
_cell.angle_gamma   90.00
#
_symmetry.space_group_name_H-M   'P 1'
#
loop_
_entity.id
_entity.type
_entity.pdbx_description
1 polymer ?
#
loop_
_entity_poly.entity_id
_entity_poly.type
_entity_poly.pdbx_seq_one_letter_code
_entity_poly.pdbx_strand_id
1 'polypeptide(L)' 'MAKNYYFDKGYTFDDVALVPQFNNVPSRTEPMLDSWLTRKRKLGIPILCANMDTTISE' A
#
# COMPACT_ATOMS: atom_id res chain seq x y z
N MET A 1 14.59 17.75 26.63
CA MET A 1 14.30 16.32 26.90
C MET A 1 13.56 15.75 25.70
N ALA A 2 14.11 14.73 25.04
CA ALA A 2 13.42 14.03 23.95
C ALA A 2 12.32 13.12 24.53
N LYS A 3 11.13 13.14 23.93
CA LYS A 3 10.00 12.32 24.34
C LYS A 3 10.24 10.90 23.81
N ASN A 4 10.49 9.94 24.71
CA ASN A 4 10.62 8.54 24.34
C ASN A 4 9.22 7.95 24.11
N TYR A 5 8.91 7.61 22.85
CA TYR A 5 7.73 6.85 22.50
C TYR A 5 8.08 5.36 22.55
N TYR A 6 7.50 4.63 23.49
CA TYR A 6 7.53 3.17 23.50
C TYR A 6 6.33 2.67 22.69
N PHE A 7 6.61 1.97 21.59
CA PHE A 7 5.57 1.25 20.85
C PHE A 7 5.38 -0.11 21.54
N ASP A 8 4.19 -0.38 22.07
CA ASP A 8 3.91 -1.60 22.84
C ASP A 8 4.08 -2.88 22.00
N LYS A 9 3.76 -2.81 20.69
CA LYS A 9 3.91 -3.91 19.75
C LYS A 9 3.91 -3.41 18.30
N GLY A 10 4.78 -3.97 17.46
CA GLY A 10 4.73 -3.84 16.00
C GLY A 10 4.15 -5.09 15.36
N TYR A 11 3.54 -4.93 14.17
CA TYR A 11 3.01 -6.03 13.37
C TYR A 11 3.67 -6.04 11.99
N THR A 12 3.92 -7.23 11.45
CA THR A 12 4.28 -7.47 10.04
C THR A 12 3.08 -8.01 9.26
N PHE A 13 3.22 -8.18 7.94
CA PHE A 13 2.14 -8.67 7.07
C PHE A 13 1.63 -10.05 7.49
N ASP A 14 2.50 -10.94 7.96
CA ASP A 14 2.14 -12.30 8.35
C ASP A 14 1.40 -12.38 9.71
N ASP A 15 1.38 -11.29 10.49
CA ASP A 15 0.70 -11.26 11.79
C ASP A 15 -0.81 -10.98 11.68
N VAL A 16 -1.28 -10.52 10.51
CA VAL A 16 -2.63 -9.94 10.34
C VAL A 16 -3.36 -10.52 9.13
N ALA A 17 -4.69 -10.47 9.19
CA ALA A 17 -5.57 -10.84 8.09
C ALA A 17 -6.68 -9.79 7.91
N LEU A 18 -7.18 -9.67 6.67
CA LEU A 18 -8.31 -8.81 6.38
C LEU A 18 -9.61 -9.45 6.90
N VAL A 19 -10.37 -8.69 7.70
CA VAL A 19 -11.71 -9.10 8.13
C VAL A 19 -12.71 -8.75 7.04
N PRO A 20 -13.49 -9.70 6.51
CA PRO A 20 -14.52 -9.42 5.52
C PRO A 20 -15.52 -8.39 6.01
N GLN A 21 -15.96 -7.49 5.12
CA GLN A 21 -16.96 -6.46 5.39
C GLN A 21 -18.11 -6.56 4.38
N PHE A 22 -19.28 -6.05 4.74
CA PHE A 22 -20.38 -5.90 3.79
C PHE A 22 -19.93 -5.01 2.62
N ASN A 23 -20.19 -5.47 1.40
CA ASN A 23 -19.79 -4.78 0.19
C ASN A 23 -20.96 -4.73 -0.80
N ASN A 24 -21.14 -3.57 -1.44
CA ASN A 24 -22.15 -3.35 -2.49
C ASN A 24 -21.53 -3.14 -3.88
N VAL A 25 -20.24 -3.44 -4.06
CA VAL A 25 -19.59 -3.44 -5.37
C VAL A 25 -19.92 -4.75 -6.10
N PRO A 26 -20.70 -4.73 -7.20
CA PRO A 26 -21.25 -5.93 -7.83
C PRO A 26 -20.26 -6.62 -8.79
N SER A 27 -19.22 -5.92 -9.27
CA SER A 27 -18.23 -6.48 -10.20
C SER A 27 -16.80 -6.18 -9.79
N ARG A 28 -15.89 -7.12 -10.08
CA ARG A 28 -14.43 -6.94 -9.92
C ARG A 28 -13.84 -5.85 -10.81
N THR A 29 -14.58 -5.35 -11.80
CA THR A 29 -14.13 -4.33 -12.76
C THR A 29 -14.35 -2.90 -12.26
N GLU A 30 -15.10 -2.72 -11.19
CA GLU A 30 -15.44 -1.41 -10.63
C GLU A 30 -14.39 -0.81 -9.68
N PRO A 31 -13.63 -1.59 -8.90
CA PRO A 31 -12.57 -1.03 -8.06
C PRO A 31 -11.57 -0.23 -8.89
N MET A 32 -11.40 1.05 -8.54
CA MET A 32 -10.40 1.91 -9.17
C MET A 32 -9.03 1.67 -8.51
N LEU A 33 -8.03 1.36 -9.34
CA LEU A 33 -6.65 1.13 -8.89
C LEU A 33 -5.77 2.39 -9.01
N ASP A 34 -6.33 3.49 -9.54
CA ASP A 34 -5.61 4.76 -9.62
C ASP A 34 -5.19 5.22 -8.21
N SER A 35 -3.93 5.62 -8.07
CA SER A 35 -3.38 6.08 -6.79
C SER A 35 -2.43 7.25 -6.95
N TRP A 36 -2.25 8.04 -5.89
CA TRP A 36 -1.34 9.18 -5.90
C TRP A 36 0.04 8.74 -5.41
N LEU A 37 1.06 8.82 -6.28
CA LEU A 37 2.45 8.57 -5.88
C LEU A 37 3.04 9.79 -5.15
N THR A 38 2.68 10.99 -5.60
CA THR A 38 3.07 12.25 -4.97
C THR A 38 1.90 13.22 -5.00
N ARG A 39 2.03 14.37 -4.34
CA ARG A 39 1.04 15.46 -4.40
C ARG A 39 0.66 15.90 -5.83
N LYS A 40 1.51 15.64 -6.83
CA LYS A 40 1.34 16.11 -8.21
C LYS A 40 1.33 14.99 -9.27
N ARG A 41 1.47 13.72 -8.88
CA ARG A 41 1.59 12.59 -9.83
C ARG A 41 0.68 11.44 -9.40
N LYS A 42 -0.15 10.98 -10.34
CA LYS A 42 -0.96 9.77 -10.23
C LYS A 42 -0.34 8.60 -10.99
N LEU A 43 -0.63 7.39 -10.52
CA LEU A 43 -0.37 6.12 -11.17
C LEU A 43 -1.71 5.46 -11.49
N GLY A 44 -1.77 4.66 -12.57
CA GLY A 44 -2.96 3.89 -12.93
C GLY A 44 -3.19 2.65 -12.06
N ILE A 45 -2.12 2.12 -11.47
CA ILE A 45 -2.12 1.01 -10.50
C ILE A 45 -1.11 1.34 -9.39
N PRO A 46 -1.33 0.91 -8.14
CA PRO A 46 -0.46 1.26 -7.00
C PRO A 46 0.75 0.31 -6.92
N ILE A 47 1.44 0.10 -8.05
CA ILE A 47 2.60 -0.80 -8.16
C ILE A 47 3.76 -0.01 -8.77
N LEU A 48 4.94 -0.14 -8.17
CA LEU A 48 6.17 0.50 -8.62
C LEU A 48 7.32 -0.51 -8.59
N CYS A 49 8.14 -0.55 -9.63
CA CYS A 49 9.37 -1.34 -9.62
C CYS A 49 10.39 -0.75 -8.64
N ALA A 50 11.09 -1.62 -7.91
CA ALA A 50 12.17 -1.20 -7.03
C ALA A 50 13.32 -0.56 -7.84
N ASN A 51 13.93 0.48 -7.30
CA ASN A 51 15.08 1.18 -7.87
C ASN A 51 16.39 0.41 -7.61
N MET A 52 16.48 -0.80 -8.14
CA MET A 52 17.61 -1.71 -7.99
C MET A 52 18.18 -2.08 -9.36
N ASP A 53 19.50 -2.23 -9.42
CA ASP A 53 20.27 -2.54 -10.64
C ASP A 53 19.75 -3.79 -11.38
N THR A 54 19.24 -4.79 -10.65
CA THR A 54 18.73 -6.05 -11.21
C THR A 54 17.23 -6.05 -11.48
N THR A 55 16.52 -4.98 -11.13
CA THR A 55 15.05 -4.89 -11.26
C THR A 55 14.64 -3.85 -12.28
N ILE A 56 15.32 -2.70 -12.31
CA ILE A 56 15.11 -1.65 -13.30
C ILE A 56 16.47 -1.21 -13.83
N SER A 57 16.78 -1.67 -15.04
CA SER A 57 17.96 -1.30 -15.81
C SER A 57 17.50 -0.67 -17.11
N GLU A 58 18.40 0.09 -17.75
CA GLU A 58 18.29 0.45 -19.18
C GLU A 58 18.19 -0.80 -20.07
#